data_AF-A0A2K6QHI7-F1
#
_entry.id   AF-A0A2K6QHI7-F1
#
_cell.length_a   1.000
_cell.length_b   1.000
_cell.length_c   1.000
_cell.angle_alpha   90.00
_cell.angle_beta   90.00
_cell.angle_gamma   90.00
#
_symmetry.space_group_name_H-M   'P 1'
#
loop_
_entity.id
_entity.type
_entity.pdbx_description
1 polymer ?
#
loop_
_entity_poly.entity_id
_entity_poly.type
_entity_poly.pdbx_seq_one_letter_code
_entity_poly.pdbx_strand_id
1 'polypeptide(L)'
;GSQLTLQDLAKFQPEVVDALEVPLGDYSLYSPPPPAGGAILSFILNVLRGFNFSAESVARPEGRVNMYHHLVETLKFARGQRWRLRDPRSHPKLQVRLLRLLGWGQMQEWHHISKDLEGGQSTSPVSVLGEDGSTVAATSTINTPFGAMVYSPRTGIILNNELLDLCERCPRGSGTTPSPAVNGDRVGGAPGGCWPPVPGERSPSSMVPSILISKAQGSKLVIGGAGGELIISAVAQAIMNKLWLGFDLRAAIAAPILHVNSKGRVEYEPSFSQEVQRGLQDRGQNQTQRPFFLNVVQAVSQEGACVYAVSDLRKGGEAAGY
;
A
#
# COMPACT_ATOMS: atom_id res chain seq x y z
N GLY A 1 -8.75 -2.29 27.53
CA GLY A 1 -9.10 -0.95 26.99
C GLY A 1 -7.82 -0.16 26.82
N SER A 2 -7.73 0.65 25.76
CA SER A 2 -6.58 1.54 25.53
C SER A 2 -6.37 2.49 26.72
N GLN A 3 -5.11 2.79 27.06
CA GLN A 3 -4.73 3.69 28.16
C GLN A 3 -4.49 5.14 27.67
N LEU A 4 -5.33 5.63 26.74
CA LEU A 4 -5.19 6.98 26.19
C LEU A 4 -5.40 8.04 27.29
N THR A 5 -4.41 8.90 27.49
CA THR A 5 -4.46 9.99 28.48
C THR A 5 -4.59 11.37 27.80
N LEU A 6 -5.01 12.39 28.55
CA LEU A 6 -4.99 13.78 28.08
C LEU A 6 -3.57 14.24 27.72
N GLN A 7 -2.56 13.71 28.40
CA GLN A 7 -1.17 14.05 28.13
C GLN A 7 -0.72 13.51 26.76
N ASP A 8 -1.22 12.34 26.33
CA ASP A 8 -0.93 11.80 25.00
C ASP A 8 -1.49 12.70 23.90
N LEU A 9 -2.72 13.21 24.08
CA LEU A 9 -3.35 14.16 23.15
C LEU A 9 -2.60 15.50 23.11
N ALA A 10 -2.21 16.04 24.27
CA ALA A 10 -1.52 17.31 24.37
C ALA A 10 -0.08 17.27 23.78
N LYS A 11 0.57 16.09 23.80
CA LYS A 11 1.92 15.91 23.26
C LYS A 11 1.96 15.62 21.77
N PHE A 12 0.82 15.27 21.15
CA PHE A 12 0.79 14.91 19.74
C PHE A 12 1.09 16.13 18.86
N GLN A 13 1.97 15.95 17.88
CA GLN A 13 2.28 16.93 16.83
C GLN A 13 2.39 16.20 15.49
N PRO A 14 1.82 16.74 14.39
CA PRO A 14 2.06 16.20 13.06
C PRO A 14 3.54 16.39 12.69
N GLU A 15 4.11 15.38 12.04
CA GLU A 15 5.50 15.41 11.59
C GLU A 15 5.54 15.75 10.10
N VAL A 16 6.35 16.75 9.74
CA VAL A 16 6.66 17.07 8.35
C VAL A 16 7.98 16.41 8.01
N VAL A 17 7.95 15.47 7.08
CA VAL A 17 9.12 14.71 6.63
C VAL A 17 9.19 14.73 5.12
N ASP A 18 10.40 14.58 4.59
CA ASP A 18 10.61 14.42 3.16
C ASP A 18 9.93 13.15 2.65
N ALA A 19 9.37 13.22 1.45
CA ALA A 19 8.83 12.06 0.77
C ALA A 19 9.95 11.07 0.42
N LEU A 20 9.60 9.79 0.36
CA LEU A 20 10.44 8.79 -0.28
C LEU A 20 10.42 9.04 -1.80
N GLU A 21 11.53 9.56 -2.32
CA GLU A 21 11.75 9.74 -3.75
C GLU A 21 12.41 8.50 -4.37
N VAL A 22 11.81 7.96 -5.42
CA VAL A 22 12.32 6.78 -6.13
C VAL A 22 12.21 6.97 -7.64
N PRO A 23 13.30 6.75 -8.40
CA PRO A 23 13.24 6.82 -9.87
C PRO A 23 12.46 5.62 -10.44
N LEU A 24 11.45 5.90 -11.24
CA LEU A 24 10.62 4.92 -11.93
C LEU A 24 10.59 5.20 -13.43
N GLY A 25 11.64 4.73 -14.14
CA GLY A 25 11.80 5.01 -15.57
C GLY A 25 11.94 6.52 -15.82
N ASP A 26 11.03 7.07 -16.63
CA ASP A 26 10.97 8.50 -16.95
C ASP A 26 10.29 9.35 -15.88
N TYR A 27 9.83 8.74 -14.78
CA TYR A 27 9.19 9.44 -13.67
C TYR A 27 10.04 9.41 -12.41
N SER A 28 9.90 10.43 -11.57
CA SER A 28 10.24 10.37 -10.14
C SER A 28 8.96 10.11 -9.36
N LEU A 29 8.92 9.00 -8.61
CA LEU A 29 7.83 8.63 -7.70
C LEU A 29 8.13 9.20 -6.32
N TYR A 30 7.23 10.01 -5.80
CA TYR A 30 7.19 10.49 -4.43
C TYR A 30 6.07 9.78 -3.68
N SER A 31 6.40 9.14 -2.56
CA SER A 31 5.43 8.45 -1.71
C SER A 31 5.83 8.61 -0.22
N PRO A 32 4.94 8.41 0.76
CA PRO A 32 5.31 8.64 2.15
C PRO A 32 6.34 7.60 2.62
N PRO A 33 7.34 8.01 3.41
CA PRO A 33 8.32 7.08 3.97
C PRO A 33 7.68 6.14 5.01
N PRO A 34 8.38 5.07 5.43
CA PRO A 34 7.95 4.23 6.54
C PRO A 34 7.54 5.05 7.78
N PRO A 35 6.50 4.63 8.53
CA PRO A 35 5.86 3.31 8.49
C PRO A 35 4.73 3.15 7.44
N ALA A 36 4.52 4.14 6.57
CA ALA A 36 3.57 4.04 5.46
C ALA A 36 4.04 3.09 4.35
N GLY A 37 3.13 2.74 3.44
CA GLY A 37 3.35 1.70 2.43
C GLY A 37 4.22 2.13 1.24
N GLY A 38 4.68 3.39 1.18
CA GLY A 38 5.31 3.97 -0.02
C GLY A 38 6.56 3.23 -0.47
N ALA A 39 7.35 2.73 0.48
CA ALA A 39 8.52 1.89 0.21
C ALA A 39 8.14 0.56 -0.46
N ILE A 40 7.04 -0.07 -0.03
CA ILE A 40 6.55 -1.32 -0.60
C ILE A 40 5.99 -1.11 -2.01
N LEU A 41 5.22 -0.04 -2.23
CA LEU A 41 4.74 0.33 -3.57
C LEU A 41 5.91 0.55 -4.52
N SER A 42 6.90 1.35 -4.10
CA SER A 42 8.09 1.66 -4.90
C SER A 42 8.88 0.42 -5.28
N PHE A 43 9.00 -0.54 -4.35
CA PHE A 43 9.63 -1.84 -4.62
C PHE A 43 8.87 -2.64 -5.67
N ILE A 44 7.54 -2.79 -5.51
CA ILE A 44 6.70 -3.52 -6.46
C ILE A 44 6.87 -2.94 -7.87
N LEU A 45 6.78 -1.62 -7.99
CA LEU A 45 6.89 -0.95 -9.29
C LEU A 45 8.29 -1.10 -9.88
N ASN A 46 9.37 -1.04 -9.09
CA ASN A 46 10.72 -1.21 -9.61
C ASN A 46 11.04 -2.65 -10.04
N VAL A 47 10.57 -3.66 -9.30
CA VAL A 47 10.71 -5.05 -9.72
C VAL A 47 9.95 -5.29 -11.02
N LEU A 48 8.69 -4.84 -11.09
CA LEU A 48 7.86 -5.06 -12.27
C LEU A 48 8.33 -4.29 -13.50
N ARG A 49 8.95 -3.12 -13.30
CA ARG A 49 9.61 -2.36 -14.37
C ARG A 49 10.68 -3.19 -15.08
N GLY A 50 11.40 -4.05 -14.36
CA GLY A 50 12.46 -4.90 -14.92
C GLY A 50 11.99 -5.88 -16.01
N PHE A 51 10.69 -6.18 -16.07
CA PHE A 51 10.11 -7.06 -17.08
C PHE A 51 9.66 -6.34 -18.36
N ASN A 52 9.71 -5.00 -18.40
CA ASN A 52 9.40 -4.18 -19.57
C ASN A 52 8.04 -4.52 -20.22
N PHE A 53 6.98 -4.64 -19.42
CA PHE A 53 5.63 -4.85 -19.94
C PHE A 53 5.17 -3.67 -20.80
N SER A 54 4.49 -3.97 -21.90
CA SER A 54 3.86 -3.03 -22.82
C SER A 54 2.50 -3.52 -23.29
N ALA A 55 1.71 -2.65 -23.93
CA ALA A 55 0.44 -3.02 -24.56
C ALA A 55 0.58 -4.20 -25.54
N GLU A 56 1.67 -4.23 -26.33
CA GLU A 56 1.96 -5.30 -27.28
C GLU A 56 2.29 -6.61 -26.56
N SER A 57 3.07 -6.54 -25.47
CA SER A 57 3.46 -7.71 -24.69
C SER A 57 2.25 -8.42 -24.08
N VAL A 58 1.19 -7.69 -23.76
CA VAL A 58 -0.05 -8.22 -23.16
C VAL A 58 -1.20 -8.35 -24.16
N ALA A 59 -0.96 -8.15 -25.46
CA ALA A 59 -1.99 -8.31 -26.48
C ALA A 59 -2.47 -9.78 -26.58
N ARG A 60 -1.58 -10.73 -26.29
CA ARG A 60 -1.88 -12.17 -26.31
C ARG A 60 -2.23 -12.70 -24.91
N PRO A 61 -3.09 -13.73 -24.81
CA PRO A 61 -3.39 -14.43 -23.55
C PRO A 61 -2.17 -14.73 -22.70
N GLU A 62 -1.18 -15.42 -23.28
CA GLU A 62 0.04 -15.85 -22.56
C GLU A 62 0.82 -14.67 -21.97
N GLY A 63 0.88 -13.56 -22.70
CA GLY A 63 1.52 -12.33 -22.22
C GLY A 63 0.79 -11.71 -21.01
N ARG A 64 -0.55 -11.69 -21.04
CA ARG A 64 -1.37 -11.26 -19.88
C ARG A 64 -1.13 -12.15 -18.68
N VAL A 65 -1.16 -13.47 -18.87
CA VAL A 65 -0.94 -14.39 -17.75
C VAL A 65 0.48 -14.23 -17.20
N ASN A 66 1.48 -14.07 -18.07
CA ASN A 66 2.85 -13.84 -17.65
C ASN A 66 3.00 -12.55 -16.83
N MET A 67 2.39 -11.45 -17.26
CA MET A 67 2.37 -10.19 -16.51
C MET A 67 1.75 -10.37 -15.12
N TYR A 68 0.56 -10.97 -15.05
CA TYR A 68 -0.12 -11.18 -13.78
C TYR A 68 0.61 -12.18 -12.87
N HIS A 69 1.32 -13.16 -13.44
CA HIS A 69 2.15 -14.08 -12.66
C HIS A 69 3.29 -13.34 -11.96
N HIS A 70 4.03 -12.50 -12.69
CA HIS A 70 5.08 -11.66 -12.11
C HIS A 70 4.52 -10.67 -11.09
N LEU A 71 3.34 -10.10 -11.34
CA LEU A 71 2.64 -9.27 -10.35
C LEU A 71 2.36 -10.05 -9.07
N VAL A 72 1.78 -11.25 -9.16
CA VAL A 72 1.46 -12.10 -8.00
C VAL A 72 2.72 -12.46 -7.19
N GLU A 73 3.78 -12.91 -7.86
CA GLU A 73 5.03 -13.26 -7.19
C GLU A 73 5.69 -12.04 -6.52
N THR A 74 5.66 -10.89 -7.19
CA THR A 74 6.16 -9.63 -6.62
C THR A 74 5.32 -9.20 -5.41
N LEU A 75 3.99 -9.30 -5.48
CA LEU A 75 3.10 -8.97 -4.36
C LEU A 75 3.31 -9.90 -3.16
N LYS A 76 3.48 -11.22 -3.40
CA LYS A 76 3.83 -12.18 -2.34
C LYS A 76 5.12 -11.79 -1.64
N PHE A 77 6.18 -11.50 -2.40
CA PHE A 77 7.47 -11.12 -1.84
C PHE A 77 7.36 -9.79 -1.07
N ALA A 78 6.76 -8.77 -1.68
CA ALA A 78 6.56 -7.45 -1.10
C ALA A 78 5.79 -7.52 0.23
N ARG A 79 4.74 -8.35 0.29
CA ARG A 79 3.99 -8.59 1.53
C ARG A 79 4.84 -9.25 2.61
N GLY A 80 5.70 -10.19 2.23
CA GLY A 80 6.70 -10.80 3.12
C GLY A 80 7.68 -9.79 3.74
N GLN A 81 7.82 -8.60 3.16
CA GLN A 81 8.64 -7.51 3.72
C GLN A 81 7.88 -6.57 4.66
N ARG A 82 6.54 -6.66 4.75
CA ARG A 82 5.70 -5.72 5.52
C ARG A 82 6.09 -5.60 6.99
N TRP A 83 6.54 -6.69 7.63
CA TRP A 83 6.99 -6.68 9.03
C TRP A 83 8.21 -5.76 9.27
N ARG A 84 8.93 -5.38 8.21
CA ARG A 84 10.06 -4.44 8.25
C ARG A 84 9.63 -2.98 8.17
N LEU A 85 8.36 -2.68 7.81
CA LEU A 85 7.78 -1.33 7.91
C LEU A 85 7.58 -0.99 9.39
N ARG A 86 8.57 -0.32 9.97
CA ARG A 86 8.54 0.15 11.37
C ARG A 86 8.61 1.66 11.44
N ASP A 87 8.20 2.19 12.58
CA ASP A 87 8.35 3.61 12.87
C ASP A 87 9.85 3.96 12.91
N PRO A 88 10.32 4.88 12.07
CA PRO A 88 11.70 5.35 12.09
C PRO A 88 12.19 5.82 13.46
N ARG A 89 11.28 6.36 14.30
CA ARG A 89 11.61 6.86 15.64
C ARG A 89 12.00 5.74 16.60
N SER A 90 11.35 4.59 16.50
CA SER A 90 11.64 3.43 17.36
C SER A 90 12.73 2.54 16.77
N HIS A 91 12.91 2.50 15.44
CA HIS A 91 13.80 1.55 14.78
C HIS A 91 14.57 2.13 13.56
N PRO A 92 15.41 3.15 13.73
CA PRO A 92 16.07 3.84 12.61
C PRO A 92 16.98 2.93 11.76
N LYS A 93 17.69 1.98 12.40
CA LYS A 93 18.60 1.04 11.70
C LYS A 93 17.88 0.07 10.76
N LEU A 94 16.63 -0.30 11.08
CA LEU A 94 15.84 -1.21 10.25
C LEU A 94 15.32 -0.52 8.97
N GLN A 95 15.04 0.77 9.05
CA GLN A 95 14.64 1.57 7.89
C GLN A 95 15.73 1.63 6.83
N VAL A 96 16.99 1.87 7.23
CA VAL A 96 18.14 1.88 6.30
C VAL A 96 18.30 0.53 5.60
N ARG A 97 18.10 -0.58 6.32
CA ARG A 97 18.19 -1.93 5.75
C ARG A 97 17.05 -2.21 4.78
N LEU A 98 15.83 -1.80 5.12
CA LEU A 98 14.67 -1.91 4.23
C LEU A 98 14.91 -1.12 2.94
N LEU A 99 15.26 0.15 3.03
CA LEU A 99 15.52 1.00 1.86
C LEU A 99 16.65 0.44 0.97
N ARG A 100 17.73 -0.10 1.56
CA ARG A 100 18.80 -0.77 0.80
C ARG A 100 18.32 -2.02 0.07
N LEU A 101 17.54 -2.88 0.73
CA LEU A 101 17.03 -4.11 0.11
C LEU A 101 16.03 -3.81 -1.00
N LEU A 102 15.16 -2.82 -0.78
CA LEU A 102 14.21 -2.37 -1.80
C LEU A 102 14.90 -1.65 -2.97
N GLY A 103 16.06 -1.02 -2.74
CA GLY A 103 16.88 -0.39 -3.77
C GLY A 103 17.74 -1.36 -4.59
N TRP A 104 18.00 -2.57 -4.11
CA TRP A 104 18.94 -3.53 -4.74
C TRP A 104 18.26 -4.74 -5.39
N GLY A 105 16.92 -4.81 -5.40
CA GLY A 105 16.19 -5.90 -6.05
C GLY A 105 16.56 -7.31 -5.54
N GLN A 106 17.21 -7.42 -4.38
CA GLN A 106 17.65 -8.71 -3.85
C GLN A 106 16.46 -9.43 -3.23
N MET A 107 15.97 -10.41 -3.98
CA MET A 107 14.93 -11.34 -3.57
C MET A 107 15.55 -12.43 -2.69
N GLN A 108 15.69 -12.20 -1.39
CA GLN A 108 16.10 -13.24 -0.43
C GLN A 108 15.01 -13.56 0.59
N GLU A 109 14.85 -14.87 0.76
CA GLU A 109 14.04 -15.68 1.67
C GLU A 109 12.57 -15.28 1.93
N TRP A 110 11.73 -16.27 1.62
CA TRP A 110 10.30 -16.30 1.83
C TRP A 110 10.02 -16.55 3.31
N HIS A 111 9.57 -15.53 4.02
CA HIS A 111 8.88 -15.74 5.29
C HIS A 111 7.41 -15.42 5.10
N HIS A 112 6.63 -16.48 4.92
CA HIS A 112 5.20 -16.43 5.15
C HIS A 112 5.02 -16.05 6.61
N ILE A 113 4.19 -15.04 6.89
CA ILE A 113 3.30 -14.91 8.05
C ILE A 113 2.92 -13.43 8.16
N SER A 114 1.68 -13.13 7.80
CA SER A 114 0.88 -12.11 8.47
C SER A 114 -0.53 -12.68 8.60
N LYS A 115 -1.37 -12.10 9.45
CA LYS A 115 -2.74 -12.57 9.66
C LYS A 115 -3.70 -11.59 8.99
N ASP A 116 -4.67 -12.10 8.23
CA ASP A 116 -5.78 -11.29 7.73
C ASP A 116 -6.62 -10.82 8.93
N LEU A 117 -6.79 -9.50 9.06
CA LEU A 117 -7.87 -8.93 9.85
C LEU A 117 -9.09 -8.85 8.93
N GLU A 118 -10.00 -9.80 9.12
CA GLU A 118 -11.28 -9.82 8.41
C GLU A 118 -12.12 -8.60 8.83
N GLY A 119 -12.31 -7.69 7.90
CA GLY A 119 -13.14 -6.51 8.04
C GLY A 119 -12.99 -5.62 6.81
N GLY A 120 -14.06 -4.94 6.40
CA GLY A 120 -13.89 -3.79 5.50
C GLY A 120 -12.92 -2.79 6.12
N GLN A 121 -12.30 -1.93 5.32
CA GLN A 121 -11.47 -0.83 5.84
C GLN A 121 -12.04 0.51 5.39
N SER A 122 -12.07 1.46 6.32
CA SER A 122 -12.60 2.81 6.16
C SER A 122 -11.46 3.77 5.94
N THR A 123 -11.09 3.92 4.68
CA THR A 123 -10.02 4.78 4.21
C THR A 123 -10.55 5.63 3.06
N SER A 124 -10.14 6.89 3.01
CA SER A 124 -10.53 7.85 1.98
C SER A 124 -9.29 8.55 1.41
N PRO A 125 -8.89 8.26 0.16
CA PRO A 125 -7.88 9.01 -0.56
C PRO A 125 -8.48 10.24 -1.24
N VAL A 126 -7.67 11.29 -1.38
CA VAL A 126 -7.96 12.50 -2.17
C VAL A 126 -6.71 12.87 -2.97
N SER A 127 -6.90 13.23 -4.23
CA SER A 127 -5.85 13.64 -5.16
C SER A 127 -6.23 14.98 -5.77
N VAL A 128 -5.39 15.99 -5.63
CA VAL A 128 -5.65 17.38 -6.05
C VAL A 128 -4.50 17.88 -6.91
N LEU A 129 -4.84 18.63 -7.95
CA LEU A 129 -3.94 19.43 -8.77
C LEU A 129 -4.47 20.87 -8.78
N GLY A 130 -3.65 21.82 -8.34
CA GLY A 130 -3.92 23.25 -8.37
C GLY A 130 -3.51 23.87 -9.70
N GLU A 131 -4.11 25.01 -10.03
CA GLU A 131 -3.80 25.80 -11.24
C GLU A 131 -2.34 26.28 -11.28
N ASP A 132 -1.77 26.59 -10.11
CA ASP A 132 -0.36 26.94 -9.92
C ASP A 132 0.61 25.75 -10.11
N GLY A 133 0.07 24.56 -10.40
CA GLY A 133 0.81 23.32 -10.54
C GLY A 133 1.11 22.63 -9.20
N SER A 134 0.63 23.14 -8.07
CA SER A 134 0.72 22.46 -6.78
C SER A 134 -0.07 21.14 -6.81
N THR A 135 0.45 20.09 -6.19
CA THR A 135 -0.20 18.78 -6.16
C THR A 135 -0.29 18.25 -4.75
N VAL A 136 -1.44 17.67 -4.39
CA VAL A 136 -1.66 17.06 -3.07
C VAL A 136 -2.21 15.66 -3.24
N ALA A 137 -1.49 14.66 -2.74
CA ALA A 137 -2.03 13.33 -2.49
C ALA A 137 -2.22 13.17 -0.99
N ALA A 138 -3.43 12.86 -0.56
CA ALA A 138 -3.74 12.64 0.85
C ALA A 138 -4.53 11.34 1.03
N THR A 139 -4.33 10.67 2.15
CA THR A 139 -5.15 9.51 2.52
C THR A 139 -5.40 9.57 4.02
N SER A 140 -6.66 9.45 4.41
CA SER A 140 -7.10 9.46 5.81
C SER A 140 -7.90 8.20 6.13
N THR A 141 -7.83 7.73 7.38
CA THR A 141 -8.41 6.47 7.81
C THR A 141 -8.76 6.49 9.29
N ILE A 142 -9.75 5.69 9.67
CA ILE A 142 -9.99 5.29 11.07
C ILE A 142 -9.75 3.79 11.28
N ASN A 143 -8.99 3.17 10.38
CA ASN A 143 -8.76 1.74 10.17
C ASN A 143 -10.02 1.00 9.69
N THR A 144 -10.75 0.29 10.56
CA THR A 144 -11.96 -0.45 10.15
C THR A 144 -13.19 0.46 10.12
N PRO A 145 -14.32 0.10 9.47
CA PRO A 145 -15.56 0.84 9.55
C PRO A 145 -15.95 1.11 10.99
N PHE A 146 -16.23 2.39 11.28
CA PHE A 146 -16.50 2.91 12.63
C PHE A 146 -15.34 2.76 13.64
N GLY A 147 -14.14 2.46 13.17
CA GLY A 147 -12.91 2.41 13.97
C GLY A 147 -13.02 1.47 15.17
N ALA A 148 -12.73 1.99 16.36
CA ALA A 148 -12.87 1.28 17.63
C ALA A 148 -14.32 1.10 18.09
N MET A 149 -15.31 1.60 17.32
CA MET A 149 -16.72 1.69 17.72
C MET A 149 -16.94 2.48 19.02
N VAL A 150 -15.99 3.38 19.33
CA VAL A 150 -16.08 4.31 20.45
C VAL A 150 -16.46 5.67 19.90
N TYR A 151 -17.69 6.08 20.21
CA TYR A 151 -18.28 7.34 19.80
C TYR A 151 -18.43 8.28 21.01
N SER A 152 -18.02 9.53 20.84
CA SER A 152 -18.26 10.58 21.83
C SER A 152 -19.57 11.30 21.52
N PRO A 153 -20.64 11.14 22.33
CA PRO A 153 -21.91 11.83 22.10
C PRO A 153 -21.82 13.35 22.30
N ARG A 154 -20.76 13.86 22.95
CA ARG A 154 -20.56 15.29 23.14
C ARG A 154 -19.88 15.96 21.95
N THR A 155 -18.95 15.27 21.31
CA THR A 155 -18.11 15.86 20.23
C THR A 155 -18.43 15.33 18.85
N GLY A 156 -19.20 14.24 18.75
CA GLY A 156 -19.46 13.55 17.48
C GLY A 156 -18.29 12.73 16.94
N ILE A 157 -17.16 12.67 17.66
CA ILE A 157 -15.93 12.01 17.20
C ILE A 157 -16.04 10.49 17.39
N ILE A 158 -15.70 9.75 16.34
CA ILE A 158 -15.49 8.30 16.37
C ILE A 158 -13.99 8.04 16.44
N LEU A 159 -13.56 7.22 17.40
CA LEU A 159 -12.14 6.89 17.57
C LEU A 159 -11.72 5.77 16.61
N ASN A 160 -10.52 5.89 16.05
CA ASN A 160 -9.91 4.84 15.23
C ASN A 160 -9.48 3.64 16.08
N ASN A 161 -9.19 2.52 15.41
CA ASN A 161 -8.54 1.34 15.97
C ASN A 161 -7.19 1.04 15.27
N GLU A 162 -6.41 2.07 14.92
CA GLU A 162 -5.19 1.94 14.12
C GLU A 162 -4.10 1.07 14.78
N LEU A 163 -4.04 1.05 16.12
CA LEU A 163 -3.07 0.22 16.85
C LEU A 163 -3.26 -1.29 16.63
N LEU A 164 -4.39 -1.72 16.04
CA LEU A 164 -4.62 -3.09 15.62
C LEU A 164 -3.58 -3.56 14.58
N ASP A 165 -3.05 -2.65 13.76
CA ASP A 165 -2.06 -2.96 12.73
C ASP A 165 -0.69 -3.34 13.33
N LEU A 166 -0.43 -2.98 14.59
CA LEU A 166 0.74 -3.47 15.33
C LEU A 166 0.63 -4.97 15.63
N CYS A 167 -0.59 -5.52 15.72
CA CYS A 167 -0.80 -6.95 15.95
C CYS A 167 -0.39 -7.81 14.75
N GLU A 168 -0.29 -7.24 13.54
CA GLU A 168 0.17 -7.95 12.35
C GLU A 168 1.68 -8.27 12.38
N ARG A 169 2.44 -7.68 13.31
CA ARG A 169 3.90 -7.82 13.39
C ARG A 169 4.37 -9.15 13.97
N CYS A 170 3.48 -9.89 14.64
CA CYS A 170 3.86 -11.04 15.45
C CYS A 170 2.91 -12.22 15.25
N PRO A 171 3.44 -13.44 14.98
CA PRO A 171 2.63 -14.64 14.96
C PRO A 171 2.01 -14.90 16.34
N ARG A 172 0.73 -15.27 16.39
CA ARG A 172 0.12 -15.82 17.62
C ARG A 172 0.88 -17.09 18.02
N GLY A 173 1.26 -17.18 19.29
CA GLY A 173 2.00 -18.34 19.84
C GLY A 173 3.51 -18.14 19.96
N SER A 174 4.06 -16.97 19.62
CA SER A 174 5.50 -16.65 19.79
C SER A 174 5.97 -16.54 21.25
N GLY A 175 5.11 -16.84 22.24
CA GLY A 175 5.47 -16.96 23.66
C GLY A 175 6.01 -15.69 24.33
N THR A 176 6.17 -14.60 23.58
CA THR A 176 6.71 -13.34 24.08
C THR A 176 5.60 -12.54 24.73
N THR A 177 5.37 -12.83 26.01
CA THR A 177 4.86 -11.82 26.91
C THR A 177 5.85 -10.64 26.90
N PRO A 178 5.39 -9.39 26.77
CA PRO A 178 6.29 -8.25 26.81
C PRO A 178 6.82 -8.12 28.24
N SER A 179 8.05 -8.59 28.50
CA SER A 179 8.75 -8.27 29.73
C SER A 179 9.16 -6.79 29.71
N PRO A 180 8.86 -6.02 30.77
CA PRO A 180 9.26 -4.63 30.88
C PRO A 180 10.75 -4.56 31.24
N ALA A 181 11.62 -4.69 30.25
CA ALA A 181 13.04 -4.46 30.45
C ALA A 181 13.65 -3.84 29.19
N VAL A 182 13.61 -2.51 29.15
CA VAL A 182 14.50 -1.68 28.36
C VAL A 182 15.89 -1.89 28.95
N ASN A 183 16.73 -2.69 28.30
CA ASN A 183 18.18 -2.62 28.49
C ASN A 183 18.86 -2.91 27.16
N GLY A 184 19.75 -1.98 26.79
CA GLY A 184 20.36 -1.88 25.48
C GLY A 184 21.17 -3.10 25.04
N ASP A 185 21.45 -3.10 23.75
CA ASP A 185 22.55 -3.80 23.09
C ASP A 185 22.57 -5.33 23.12
N ARG A 186 21.40 -5.97 23.30
CA ARG A 186 21.20 -7.34 22.79
C ARG A 186 20.28 -7.29 21.58
N VAL A 187 20.91 -7.32 20.39
CA VAL A 187 20.29 -7.81 19.14
C VAL A 187 20.00 -9.30 19.36
N GLY A 188 18.94 -9.57 20.12
CA GLY A 188 18.52 -10.91 20.55
C GLY A 188 17.08 -11.15 20.09
N GLY A 189 16.87 -11.16 18.79
CA GLY A 189 15.77 -11.88 18.17
C GLY A 189 16.41 -12.82 17.17
N ALA A 190 16.11 -14.12 17.26
CA ALA A 190 16.46 -15.09 16.22
C ALA A 190 16.08 -14.55 14.81
N PRO A 191 16.61 -15.11 13.71
CA PRO A 191 16.05 -14.85 12.39
C PRO A 191 14.55 -15.20 12.45
N GLY A 192 13.67 -14.19 12.49
CA GLY A 192 12.23 -14.36 12.76
C GLY A 192 11.69 -13.82 14.09
N GLY A 193 12.46 -13.07 14.88
CA GLY A 193 11.99 -12.50 16.16
C GLY A 193 10.91 -11.41 16.03
N CYS A 194 9.73 -11.67 16.59
CA CYS A 194 8.70 -10.69 16.90
C CYS A 194 9.20 -9.72 17.97
N TRP A 195 9.08 -8.41 17.74
CA TRP A 195 9.38 -7.39 18.75
C TRP A 195 8.06 -6.77 19.21
N PRO A 196 7.82 -6.65 20.52
CA PRO A 196 6.60 -6.04 21.02
C PRO A 196 6.54 -4.55 20.61
N PRO A 197 5.34 -4.01 20.36
CA PRO A 197 5.18 -2.59 20.12
C PRO A 197 5.63 -1.78 21.34
N VAL A 198 6.25 -0.62 21.10
CA VAL A 198 6.66 0.30 22.18
C VAL A 198 5.67 1.47 22.32
N PRO A 199 5.50 2.05 23.53
CA PRO A 199 4.65 3.21 23.72
C PRO A 199 5.01 4.36 22.76
N GLY A 200 3.99 4.99 22.18
CA GLY A 200 4.15 6.08 21.23
C GLY A 200 4.55 5.67 19.82
N GLU A 201 4.78 4.39 19.54
CA GLU A 201 5.14 3.89 18.21
C GLU A 201 3.98 4.00 17.20
N ARG A 202 4.28 4.46 15.98
CA ARG A 202 3.34 4.46 14.86
C ARG A 202 3.19 3.06 14.25
N SER A 203 1.96 2.68 13.95
CA SER A 203 1.62 1.42 13.26
C SER A 203 2.12 1.39 11.81
N PRO A 204 2.42 0.20 11.26
CA PRO A 204 2.62 0.04 9.83
C PRO A 204 1.32 0.34 9.09
N SER A 205 1.40 0.99 7.93
CA SER A 205 0.22 1.32 7.12
C SER A 205 0.38 0.88 5.66
N SER A 206 -0.74 0.53 5.03
CA SER A 206 -0.82 0.26 3.58
C SER A 206 -1.05 1.52 2.75
N MET A 207 -1.27 2.68 3.38
CA MET A 207 -1.52 3.94 2.68
C MET A 207 -0.32 4.33 1.81
N VAL A 208 -0.60 4.74 0.57
CA VAL A 208 0.40 5.18 -0.42
C VAL A 208 -0.08 6.38 -1.24
N PRO A 209 -0.49 7.51 -0.61
CA PRO A 209 -0.76 8.74 -1.36
C PRO A 209 0.52 9.18 -2.08
N SER A 210 0.54 9.04 -3.40
CA SER A 210 1.75 9.12 -4.21
C SER A 210 1.62 10.15 -5.32
N ILE A 211 2.72 10.77 -5.67
CA ILE A 211 2.84 11.75 -6.76
C ILE A 211 3.95 11.27 -7.68
N LEU A 212 3.67 11.11 -8.96
CA LEU A 212 4.66 10.81 -9.98
C LEU A 212 4.86 12.06 -10.82
N ILE A 213 6.10 12.48 -10.99
CA ILE A 213 6.46 13.64 -11.80
C ILE A 213 7.36 13.15 -12.93
N SER A 214 6.97 13.43 -14.17
CA SER A 214 7.79 13.11 -15.34
C SER A 214 9.08 13.94 -15.32
N LYS A 215 10.20 13.30 -15.62
CA LYS A 215 11.51 13.93 -15.78
C LYS A 215 11.57 14.82 -17.02
N ALA A 216 10.84 14.43 -18.08
CA ALA A 216 10.49 15.34 -19.15
C ALA A 216 9.41 16.30 -18.63
N GLN A 217 9.61 17.62 -18.78
CA GLN A 217 8.72 18.62 -18.20
C GLN A 217 7.28 18.42 -18.69
N GLY A 218 6.32 18.34 -17.76
CA GLY A 218 4.90 18.59 -18.05
C GLY A 218 3.89 17.54 -17.56
N SER A 219 4.29 16.31 -17.29
CA SER A 219 3.34 15.27 -16.85
C SER A 219 3.41 14.96 -15.36
N LYS A 220 2.26 14.91 -14.69
CA LYS A 220 2.13 14.56 -13.27
C LYS A 220 1.00 13.57 -13.07
N LEU A 221 1.17 12.60 -12.18
CA LEU A 221 0.10 11.71 -11.73
C LEU A 221 0.03 11.74 -10.21
N VAL A 222 -1.07 12.26 -9.68
CA VAL A 222 -1.37 12.28 -8.25
C VAL A 222 -2.36 11.16 -7.99
N ILE A 223 -2.03 10.21 -7.14
CA ILE A 223 -2.78 8.96 -6.99
C ILE A 223 -2.78 8.46 -5.55
N GLY A 224 -3.93 8.00 -5.06
CA GLY A 224 -4.07 7.37 -3.75
C GLY A 224 -5.14 6.29 -3.78
N GLY A 225 -5.16 5.43 -2.76
CA GLY A 225 -6.09 4.31 -2.69
C GLY A 225 -6.73 4.11 -1.32
N ALA A 226 -7.87 3.43 -1.30
CA ALA A 226 -8.51 2.88 -0.10
C ALA A 226 -8.65 1.36 -0.21
N GLY A 227 -9.06 0.73 0.91
CA GLY A 227 -9.33 -0.72 0.96
C GLY A 227 -8.29 -1.51 1.74
N GLY A 228 -7.52 -0.84 2.61
CA GLY A 228 -6.59 -1.49 3.50
C GLY A 228 -5.42 -2.18 2.83
N GLU A 229 -5.29 -3.48 3.05
CA GLU A 229 -4.30 -4.32 2.36
C GLU A 229 -4.44 -4.27 0.83
N LEU A 230 -5.63 -3.94 0.30
CA LEU A 230 -5.85 -3.80 -1.13
C LEU A 230 -5.21 -2.54 -1.73
N ILE A 231 -4.90 -1.51 -0.91
CA ILE A 231 -4.46 -0.19 -1.37
C ILE A 231 -3.22 -0.32 -2.28
N ILE A 232 -2.19 -1.03 -1.81
CA ILE A 232 -0.93 -1.13 -2.54
C ILE A 232 -1.14 -1.89 -3.87
N SER A 233 -1.89 -2.99 -3.85
CA SER A 233 -2.19 -3.76 -5.07
C SER A 233 -3.00 -2.93 -6.07
N ALA A 234 -4.00 -2.18 -5.61
CA ALA A 234 -4.86 -1.36 -6.47
C ALA A 234 -4.08 -0.20 -7.10
N VAL A 235 -3.32 0.55 -6.30
CA VAL A 235 -2.50 1.69 -6.77
C VAL A 235 -1.39 1.21 -7.70
N ALA A 236 -0.71 0.10 -7.37
CA ALA A 236 0.32 -0.47 -8.25
C ALA A 236 -0.26 -0.84 -9.62
N GLN A 237 -1.37 -1.60 -9.66
CA GLN A 237 -2.01 -1.99 -10.93
C GLN A 237 -2.50 -0.78 -11.73
N ALA A 238 -3.08 0.24 -11.08
CA ALA A 238 -3.50 1.46 -11.76
C ALA A 238 -2.31 2.21 -12.41
N ILE A 239 -1.18 2.32 -11.70
CA ILE A 239 0.06 2.92 -12.23
C ILE A 239 0.58 2.10 -13.41
N MET A 240 0.64 0.76 -13.28
CA MET A 240 1.09 -0.14 -14.36
C MET A 240 0.22 0.00 -15.61
N ASN A 241 -1.10 -0.03 -15.45
CA ASN A 241 -2.05 0.10 -16.55
C ASN A 241 -1.86 1.43 -17.29
N LYS A 242 -1.75 2.53 -16.52
CA LYS A 242 -1.60 3.88 -17.08
C LYS A 242 -0.24 4.09 -17.75
N LEU A 243 0.85 3.76 -17.07
CA LEU A 243 2.19 4.10 -17.54
C LEU A 243 2.78 3.10 -18.53
N TRP A 244 2.42 1.82 -18.45
CA TRP A 244 3.08 0.76 -19.22
C TRP A 244 2.17 0.11 -20.25
N LEU A 245 0.88 -0.05 -19.94
CA LEU A 245 -0.08 -0.69 -20.85
C LEU A 245 -0.82 0.30 -21.75
N GLY A 246 -0.55 1.60 -21.61
CA GLY A 246 -1.12 2.65 -22.46
C GLY A 246 -2.60 2.95 -22.18
N PHE A 247 -3.12 2.56 -21.02
CA PHE A 247 -4.52 2.83 -20.68
C PHE A 247 -4.68 4.32 -20.38
N ASP A 248 -5.82 4.91 -20.76
CA ASP A 248 -6.21 6.20 -20.20
C ASP A 248 -6.46 6.07 -18.68
N LEU A 249 -6.51 7.21 -17.97
CA LEU A 249 -6.62 7.19 -16.51
C LEU A 249 -7.90 6.48 -16.01
N ARG A 250 -9.01 6.62 -16.74
CA ARG A 250 -10.29 6.01 -16.37
C ARG A 250 -10.23 4.50 -16.54
N ALA A 251 -9.74 4.02 -17.68
CA ALA A 251 -9.55 2.60 -17.96
C ALA A 251 -8.54 1.97 -16.99
N ALA A 252 -7.45 2.68 -16.66
CA ALA A 252 -6.43 2.20 -15.74
C ALA A 252 -6.98 1.93 -14.34
N ILE A 253 -7.87 2.79 -13.83
CA ILE A 253 -8.54 2.65 -12.52
C ILE A 253 -9.69 1.65 -12.57
N ALA A 254 -10.47 1.65 -13.66
CA ALA A 254 -11.63 0.76 -13.80
C ALA A 254 -11.26 -0.71 -14.02
N ALA A 255 -10.03 -0.99 -14.48
CA ALA A 255 -9.55 -2.35 -14.71
C ALA A 255 -9.72 -3.23 -13.44
N PRO A 256 -10.16 -4.50 -13.58
CA PRO A 256 -10.28 -5.41 -12.45
C PRO A 256 -8.94 -5.64 -11.76
N ILE A 257 -8.92 -5.63 -10.43
CA ILE A 257 -7.69 -5.86 -9.66
C ILE A 257 -7.58 -7.30 -9.16
N LEU A 258 -6.35 -7.77 -9.02
CA LEU A 258 -6.03 -8.91 -8.15
C LEU A 258 -5.28 -8.45 -6.90
N HIS A 259 -5.32 -9.27 -5.86
CA HIS A 259 -4.59 -9.06 -4.61
C HIS A 259 -3.98 -10.38 -4.11
N VAL A 260 -2.94 -10.29 -3.29
CA VAL A 260 -2.34 -11.44 -2.61
C VAL A 260 -2.52 -11.26 -1.11
N ASN A 261 -3.30 -12.14 -0.49
CA ASN A 261 -3.59 -12.08 0.94
C ASN A 261 -2.45 -12.59 1.82
N SER A 262 -2.65 -12.61 3.15
CA SER A 262 -1.59 -12.94 4.10
C SER A 262 -1.09 -14.38 4.03
N LYS A 263 -1.87 -15.27 3.41
CA LYS A 263 -1.55 -16.69 3.19
C LYS A 263 -0.90 -16.93 1.83
N GLY A 264 -0.59 -15.88 1.09
CA GLY A 264 -0.03 -15.97 -0.27
C GLY A 264 -1.03 -16.47 -1.30
N ARG A 265 -2.34 -16.41 -1.02
CA ARG A 265 -3.40 -16.78 -1.95
C ARG A 265 -3.85 -15.56 -2.75
N VAL A 266 -4.21 -15.79 -4.00
CA VAL A 266 -4.66 -14.75 -4.91
C VAL A 266 -6.17 -14.54 -4.76
N GLU A 267 -6.57 -13.30 -4.60
CA GLU A 267 -7.95 -12.84 -4.55
C GLU A 267 -8.22 -12.01 -5.80
N TYR A 268 -9.36 -12.23 -6.44
CA TYR A 268 -9.72 -11.56 -7.69
C TYR A 268 -11.04 -10.80 -7.54
N GLU A 269 -11.13 -9.63 -8.17
CA GLU A 269 -12.43 -8.98 -8.34
C GLU A 269 -13.39 -9.84 -9.19
N PRO A 270 -14.72 -9.70 -9.01
CA PRO A 270 -15.69 -10.55 -9.70
C PRO A 270 -15.59 -10.54 -11.24
N SER A 271 -15.22 -9.40 -11.83
CA SER A 271 -15.07 -9.21 -13.29
C SER A 271 -13.68 -9.59 -13.83
N PHE A 272 -12.80 -10.16 -13.00
CA PHE A 272 -11.44 -10.49 -13.41
C PHE A 272 -11.41 -11.63 -14.43
N SER A 273 -10.51 -11.55 -15.42
CA SER A 273 -10.45 -12.48 -16.56
C SER A 273 -10.28 -13.95 -16.11
N GLN A 274 -11.23 -14.82 -16.47
CA GLN A 274 -11.14 -16.26 -16.20
C GLN A 274 -9.95 -16.92 -16.89
N GLU A 275 -9.56 -16.43 -18.07
CA GLU A 275 -8.39 -16.92 -18.80
C GLU A 275 -7.11 -16.71 -18.00
N VAL A 276 -6.95 -15.53 -17.40
CA VAL A 276 -5.82 -15.23 -16.53
C VAL A 276 -5.87 -16.06 -15.25
N GLN A 277 -7.05 -16.19 -14.63
CA GLN A 277 -7.21 -17.01 -13.43
C GLN A 277 -6.76 -18.46 -13.65
N ARG A 278 -7.19 -19.10 -14.76
CA ARG A 278 -6.77 -20.46 -15.13
C ARG A 278 -5.26 -20.53 -15.36
N GLY A 279 -4.72 -19.63 -16.17
CA GLY A 279 -3.29 -19.65 -16.46
C GLY A 279 -2.40 -19.35 -15.24
N LEU A 280 -2.92 -18.66 -14.22
CA LEU A 280 -2.25 -18.51 -12.92
C LEU A 280 -2.34 -19.80 -12.09
N GLN A 281 -3.51 -20.46 -12.06
CA GLN A 281 -3.66 -21.76 -11.40
C GLN A 281 -2.72 -22.82 -12.00
N ASP A 282 -2.60 -22.86 -13.33
CA ASP A 282 -1.68 -23.76 -14.05
C ASP A 282 -0.21 -23.50 -13.68
N ARG A 283 0.12 -22.26 -13.29
CA ARG A 283 1.43 -21.84 -12.76
C ARG A 283 1.54 -22.00 -11.23
N GLY A 284 0.65 -22.76 -10.60
CA GLY A 284 0.69 -23.09 -9.18
C GLY A 284 0.15 -22.01 -8.23
N GLN A 285 -0.57 -21.01 -8.74
CA GLN A 285 -1.16 -19.96 -7.91
C GLN A 285 -2.44 -20.44 -7.24
N ASN A 286 -2.43 -20.48 -5.91
CA ASN A 286 -3.62 -20.79 -5.12
C ASN A 286 -4.54 -19.58 -5.04
N GLN A 287 -5.79 -19.74 -5.48
CA GLN A 287 -6.80 -18.70 -5.36
C GLN A 287 -7.63 -18.85 -4.08
N THR A 288 -8.25 -17.76 -3.64
CA THR A 288 -9.28 -17.77 -2.62
C THR A 288 -10.35 -16.74 -2.96
N GLN A 289 -11.57 -16.98 -2.48
CA GLN A 289 -12.63 -16.00 -2.62
C GLN A 289 -12.49 -14.92 -1.55
N ARG A 290 -12.71 -13.68 -1.96
CA ARG A 290 -12.92 -12.54 -1.07
C ARG A 290 -14.38 -12.10 -1.22
N PRO A 291 -15.14 -11.96 -0.12
CA PRO A 291 -16.56 -11.64 -0.21
C PRO A 291 -16.82 -10.24 -0.78
N PHE A 292 -15.94 -9.28 -0.50
CA PHE A 292 -16.08 -7.89 -0.95
C PHE A 292 -14.73 -7.29 -1.34
N PHE A 293 -14.70 -6.63 -2.51
CA PHE A 293 -13.60 -5.77 -2.96
C PHE A 293 -14.03 -4.31 -2.77
N LEU A 294 -13.52 -3.70 -1.70
CA LEU A 294 -13.81 -2.30 -1.35
C LEU A 294 -12.57 -1.41 -1.58
N ASN A 295 -11.73 -1.78 -2.55
CA ASN A 295 -10.69 -0.90 -3.06
C ASN A 295 -11.30 0.25 -3.85
N VAL A 296 -10.69 1.42 -3.72
CA VAL A 296 -10.87 2.52 -4.66
C VAL A 296 -9.54 3.18 -4.94
N VAL A 297 -9.38 3.71 -6.14
CA VAL A 297 -8.25 4.56 -6.52
C VAL A 297 -8.77 5.93 -6.94
N GLN A 298 -8.22 6.99 -6.33
CA GLN A 298 -8.56 8.37 -6.66
C GLN A 298 -7.33 9.00 -7.29
N ALA A 299 -7.46 9.57 -8.49
CA ALA A 299 -6.32 10.12 -9.19
C ALA A 299 -6.63 11.35 -10.05
N VAL A 300 -5.63 12.20 -10.20
CA VAL A 300 -5.58 13.24 -11.22
C VAL A 300 -4.28 13.14 -12.00
N SER A 301 -4.38 13.14 -13.32
CA SER A 301 -3.26 13.08 -14.27
C SER A 301 -3.21 14.38 -15.06
N GLN A 302 -2.05 15.03 -15.09
CA GLN A 302 -1.73 16.14 -15.97
C GLN A 302 -0.84 15.62 -17.10
N GLU A 303 -1.22 15.90 -18.34
CA GLU A 303 -0.48 15.53 -19.55
C GLU A 303 -0.37 16.76 -20.45
N GLY A 304 0.73 17.48 -20.31
CA GLY A 304 0.87 18.81 -20.92
C GLY A 304 -0.18 19.77 -20.38
N ALA A 305 -1.01 20.32 -21.26
CA ALA A 305 -2.10 21.21 -20.87
C ALA A 305 -3.38 20.48 -20.43
N CYS A 306 -3.49 19.18 -20.70
CA CYS A 306 -4.69 18.41 -20.40
C CYS A 306 -4.67 17.88 -18.96
N VAL A 307 -5.81 17.97 -18.28
CA VAL A 307 -6.00 17.41 -16.93
C VAL A 307 -7.13 16.39 -16.97
N TYR A 308 -6.88 15.22 -16.40
CA TYR A 308 -7.84 14.12 -16.28
C TYR A 308 -7.98 13.76 -14.81
N ALA A 309 -9.15 13.96 -14.22
CA ALA A 309 -9.46 13.54 -12.86
C ALA A 309 -10.45 12.38 -12.89
N VAL A 310 -10.17 11.34 -12.10
CA VAL A 310 -10.98 10.12 -12.06
C VAL A 310 -11.18 9.70 -10.60
N SER A 311 -12.46 9.51 -10.27
CA SER A 311 -12.88 8.80 -9.08
C SER A 311 -13.32 7.39 -9.43
N ASP A 312 -12.84 6.41 -8.67
CA ASP A 312 -13.20 5.02 -8.83
C ASP A 312 -14.69 4.79 -8.53
N LEU A 313 -15.39 4.19 -9.49
CA LEU A 313 -16.83 3.95 -9.43
C LEU A 313 -17.21 2.89 -8.40
N ARG A 314 -16.26 2.06 -7.91
CA ARG A 314 -16.53 0.99 -6.92
C ARG A 314 -17.16 1.49 -5.61
N LYS A 315 -17.00 2.77 -5.26
CA LYS A 315 -17.68 3.41 -4.10
C LYS A 315 -18.46 4.67 -4.46
N GLY A 316 -18.73 4.91 -5.75
CA GLY A 316 -19.56 6.03 -6.19
C GLY A 316 -19.03 7.43 -5.84
N GLY A 317 -17.71 7.61 -5.74
CA GLY A 317 -17.13 8.94 -5.57
C GLY A 317 -17.18 9.73 -6.89
N GLU A 318 -17.01 11.04 -6.82
CA GLU A 318 -17.01 11.94 -7.98
C GLU A 318 -15.69 12.71 -8.10
N ALA A 319 -15.31 13.01 -9.34
CA ALA A 319 -14.23 13.95 -9.63
C ALA A 319 -14.83 15.29 -10.02
N ALA A 320 -14.28 16.39 -9.49
CA ALA A 320 -14.71 17.74 -9.79
C ALA A 320 -13.48 18.63 -10.06
N GLY A 321 -13.69 19.66 -10.87
CA GLY A 321 -12.70 20.69 -11.20
C GLY A 321 -13.38 22.03 -11.44
N TYR A 322 -12.60 23.10 -11.44
CA TYR A 322 -13.04 24.46 -11.72
C TYR A 322 -12.08 25.13 -12.71
#